data_AF-A0A969F4L1-F1
#
_entry.id   AF-A0A969F4L1-F1
#
_cell.length_a   1.000
_cell.length_b   1.000
_cell.length_c   1.000
_cell.angle_alpha   90.00
_cell.angle_beta   90.00
_cell.angle_gamma   90.00
#
_symmetry.space_group_name_H-M   'P 1'
#
loop_
_entity.id
_entity.type
_entity.pdbx_description
1 polymer ?
#
loop_
_entity_poly.entity_id
_entity_poly.type
_entity_poly.pdbx_seq_one_letter_code
_entity_poly.pdbx_strand_id
1 'polypeptide(L)'
;MSVAHPSELTLAMHADGELPAAEARSIEMHIAGCALCRAAIDALRGEVRIVAKALAADTAAVVIPEFNRPISVAALFALSAAITVLAGLVALVPAVIDYLLPAPLAWLTPSGALRLVDLMVSGAIYLVRNGEIVM
;
A
#
# COMPACT_ATOMS: atom_id res chain seq x y z
N MET A 1 49.08 3.76 35.30
CA MET A 1 48.52 3.53 33.95
C MET A 1 47.02 3.43 34.10
N SER A 2 46.27 4.42 33.61
CA SER A 2 44.80 4.34 33.58
C SER A 2 44.41 3.33 32.50
N VAL A 3 43.81 2.23 32.92
CA VAL A 3 43.24 1.24 31.98
C VAL A 3 42.01 1.89 31.36
N ALA A 4 42.01 2.05 30.04
CA ALA A 4 40.83 2.52 29.33
C ALA A 4 39.76 1.42 29.37
N HIS A 5 38.60 1.72 29.95
CA HIS A 5 37.47 0.81 29.98
C HIS A 5 36.59 0.98 28.74
N PRO A 6 36.00 -0.11 28.21
CA PRO A 6 34.98 -0.02 27.18
C PRO A 6 33.79 0.83 27.66
N SER A 7 33.10 1.47 26.72
CA SER A 7 31.89 2.21 27.04
C SER A 7 30.79 1.29 27.58
N GLU A 8 29.88 1.84 28.37
CA GLU A 8 28.70 1.11 28.87
C GLU A 8 27.88 0.49 27.74
N LEU A 9 27.64 1.25 26.66
CA LEU A 9 26.95 0.75 25.47
C LEU A 9 27.63 -0.47 24.86
N THR A 10 28.97 -0.46 24.77
CA THR A 10 29.75 -1.59 24.25
C THR A 10 29.61 -2.83 25.14
N LEU A 11 29.60 -2.64 26.46
CA LEU A 11 29.41 -3.74 27.42
C LEU A 11 27.98 -4.32 27.34
N ALA A 12 26.97 -3.46 27.14
CA ALA A 12 25.58 -3.86 26.92
C ALA A 12 25.42 -4.67 25.62
N MET A 13 25.93 -4.16 24.49
CA MET A 13 25.92 -4.89 23.22
C MET A 13 26.65 -6.23 23.30
N HIS A 14 27.75 -6.30 24.07
CA HIS A 14 28.43 -7.58 24.32
C HIS A 14 27.57 -8.54 25.16
N ALA A 15 26.89 -8.03 26.18
CA ALA A 15 26.01 -8.83 27.03
C ALA A 15 24.83 -9.43 26.25
N ASP A 16 24.31 -8.68 25.27
CA ASP A 16 23.23 -9.11 24.37
C ASP A 16 23.70 -10.01 23.22
N GLY A 17 25.01 -10.08 22.95
CA GLY A 17 25.57 -10.86 21.83
C GLY A 17 25.53 -10.15 20.48
N GLU A 18 25.27 -8.84 20.46
CA GLU A 18 25.08 -8.01 19.27
C GLU A 18 26.37 -7.37 18.75
N LEU A 19 27.52 -7.65 19.38
CA LEU A 19 28.81 -7.16 18.89
C LEU A 19 29.34 -8.01 17.73
N PRO A 20 29.97 -7.39 16.72
CA PRO A 20 30.76 -8.10 15.73
C PRO A 20 31.86 -8.96 16.39
N ALA A 21 32.16 -10.12 15.79
CA ALA A 21 33.07 -11.10 16.38
C ALA A 21 34.45 -10.54 16.78
N ALA A 22 34.99 -9.58 16.03
CA ALA A 22 36.27 -8.94 16.33
C ALA A 22 36.20 -8.08 17.61
N GLU A 23 35.12 -7.32 17.78
CA GLU A 23 34.89 -6.46 18.94
C GLU A 23 34.55 -7.28 20.17
N ALA A 24 33.72 -8.32 20.03
CA ALA A 24 33.41 -9.26 21.10
C ALA A 24 34.68 -9.90 21.68
N ARG A 25 35.60 -10.35 20.82
CA ARG A 25 36.90 -10.91 21.25
C ARG A 25 37.77 -9.89 21.99
N SER A 26 37.73 -8.63 21.57
CA SER A 26 38.43 -7.54 22.28
C SER A 26 37.90 -7.35 23.70
N ILE A 27 36.57 -7.38 23.87
CA ILE A 27 35.92 -7.32 25.18
C ILE A 27 36.25 -8.55 26.04
N GLU A 28 36.24 -9.75 25.47
CA GLU A 28 36.63 -10.99 26.15
C GLU A 28 38.06 -10.91 26.71
N MET A 29 39.00 -10.40 25.91
CA MET A 29 40.38 -10.17 26.37
C MET A 29 40.44 -9.13 27.50
N HIS A 30 39.66 -8.05 27.41
CA HIS A 30 39.62 -7.01 28.45
C HIS A 30 39.07 -7.56 29.77
N ILE A 31 37.95 -8.28 29.75
CA ILE A 31 37.32 -8.82 30.97
C ILE A 31 38.11 -9.98 31.58
N ALA A 32 39.04 -10.60 30.87
CA ALA A 32 39.99 -11.55 31.46
C ALA A 32 40.86 -10.85 32.52
N GLY A 33 41.23 -9.59 32.30
CA GLY A 33 42.05 -8.78 33.22
C GLY A 33 41.29 -7.74 34.06
N CYS A 34 40.03 -7.41 33.72
CA CYS A 34 39.27 -6.36 34.39
C CYS A 34 38.06 -6.90 35.17
N ALA A 35 38.15 -6.93 36.49
CA ALA A 35 37.06 -7.37 37.37
C ALA A 35 35.82 -6.43 37.31
N LEU A 36 36.04 -5.13 37.10
CA LEU A 36 34.97 -4.13 37.07
C LEU A 36 34.06 -4.32 35.84
N CYS A 37 34.66 -4.42 34.65
CA CYS A 37 33.91 -4.67 33.42
C CYS A 37 33.28 -6.07 33.39
N ARG A 38 33.92 -7.07 34.03
CA ARG A 38 33.32 -8.40 34.20
C ARG A 38 32.05 -8.33 35.05
N ALA A 39 32.11 -7.67 36.21
CA ALA A 39 30.95 -7.49 37.09
C ALA A 39 29.81 -6.73 36.39
N ALA A 40 30.14 -5.72 35.58
CA ALA A 40 29.15 -4.98 34.79
C ALA A 40 28.44 -5.89 33.76
N ILE A 41 29.18 -6.69 33.00
CA ILE A 41 28.58 -7.65 32.04
C ILE A 41 27.74 -8.71 32.75
N ASP A 42 28.19 -9.21 33.89
CA ASP A 42 27.44 -10.21 34.67
C ASP A 42 26.12 -9.63 35.21
N ALA A 43 26.11 -8.36 35.62
CA ALA A 43 24.90 -7.64 36.01
C ALA A 43 23.92 -7.49 34.84
N LEU A 44 24.39 -7.01 33.69
CA LEU A 44 23.60 -6.87 32.46
C LEU A 44 22.99 -8.21 32.00
N ARG A 45 23.79 -9.29 32.00
CA ARG A 45 23.29 -10.65 31.72
C ARG A 45 22.29 -11.14 32.78
N GLY A 46 22.39 -10.65 34.01
CA GLY A 46 21.39 -10.87 35.06
C GLY A 46 20.05 -10.24 34.69
N GLU A 47 20.06 -8.98 34.28
CA GLU A 47 18.87 -8.24 33.85
C GLU A 47 18.19 -8.90 32.65
N VAL A 48 18.95 -9.23 31.60
CA VAL A 48 18.44 -9.94 30.42
C VAL A 48 17.78 -11.26 30.81
N ARG A 49 18.36 -12.03 31.74
CA ARG A 49 17.77 -13.28 32.23
C ARG A 49 16.47 -13.06 33.01
N ILE A 50 16.37 -12.00 33.81
CA ILE A 50 15.15 -11.65 34.55
C ILE A 50 14.04 -11.29 33.57
N VAL A 51 14.33 -10.43 32.60
CA VAL A 51 13.40 -10.02 31.55
C VAL A 51 12.95 -11.22 30.73
N ALA A 52 13.89 -12.04 30.25
CA ALA A 52 13.57 -13.26 29.49
C ALA A 52 12.68 -14.23 30.28
N LYS A 53 12.91 -14.39 31.60
CA LYS A 53 12.04 -15.19 32.46
C LYS A 53 10.65 -14.60 32.63
N ALA A 54 10.55 -13.28 32.79
CA ALA A 54 9.27 -12.60 32.89
C ALA A 54 8.45 -12.75 31.60
N LEU A 55 9.10 -12.59 30.44
CA LEU A 55 8.45 -12.82 29.15
C LEU A 55 8.08 -14.30 28.94
N ALA A 56 8.95 -15.25 29.32
CA ALA A 56 8.65 -16.68 29.18
C ALA A 56 7.53 -17.16 30.12
N ALA A 57 7.31 -16.47 31.25
CA ALA A 57 6.20 -16.75 32.16
C ALA A 57 4.85 -16.32 31.57
N ASP A 58 4.86 -15.34 30.67
CA ASP A 58 3.67 -14.95 29.90
C ASP A 58 3.44 -15.96 28.77
N THR A 59 2.63 -16.97 29.08
CA THR A 59 2.25 -18.05 28.15
C THR A 59 0.98 -17.73 27.36
N ALA A 60 0.44 -16.52 27.51
CA ALA A 60 -0.69 -16.10 26.71
C ALA A 60 -0.29 -16.13 25.23
N ALA A 61 -1.06 -16.86 24.42
CA ALA A 61 -0.87 -16.88 22.98
C ALA A 61 -1.16 -15.47 22.45
N VAL A 62 -0.11 -14.68 22.25
CA VAL A 62 -0.21 -13.37 21.61
C VAL A 62 -0.51 -13.62 20.14
N VAL A 63 -1.71 -13.27 19.71
CA VAL A 63 -2.06 -13.25 18.29
C VAL A 63 -1.26 -12.13 17.65
N ILE A 64 -0.17 -12.48 16.97
CA ILE A 64 0.61 -11.53 16.18
C ILE A 64 -0.26 -11.18 14.96
N PRO A 65 -0.72 -9.92 14.81
CA PRO A 65 -1.50 -9.55 13.64
C PRO A 65 -0.64 -9.72 12.40
N GLU A 66 -1.22 -10.33 11.37
CA GLU A 66 -0.53 -10.50 10.10
C GLU A 66 -0.34 -9.14 9.43
N PHE A 67 0.91 -8.79 9.11
CA PHE A 67 1.20 -7.55 8.42
C PHE A 67 0.71 -7.63 6.97
N ASN A 68 -0.47 -7.06 6.69
CA ASN A 68 -0.97 -6.94 5.34
C ASN A 68 -0.29 -5.76 4.63
N ARG A 69 0.42 -6.04 3.52
CA ARG A 69 1.11 -5.01 2.75
C ARG A 69 0.07 -4.06 2.13
N PRO A 70 0.21 -2.73 2.32
CA PRO A 70 -0.72 -1.80 1.69
C PRO A 70 -0.61 -1.89 0.17
N ILE A 71 -1.74 -1.64 -0.52
CA ILE A 71 -1.80 -1.54 -1.98
C ILE A 71 -0.75 -0.51 -2.43
N SER A 72 0.13 -0.91 -3.35
CA SER A 72 1.16 0.00 -3.85
C SER A 72 0.56 1.09 -4.74
N VAL A 73 1.20 2.26 -4.79
CA VAL A 73 0.81 3.34 -5.72
C VAL A 73 0.81 2.86 -7.17
N ALA A 74 1.72 1.95 -7.53
CA ALA A 74 1.76 1.32 -8.84
C ALA A 74 0.51 0.47 -9.13
N ALA A 75 0.00 -0.26 -8.14
CA ALA A 75 -1.24 -1.02 -8.28
C ALA A 75 -2.47 -0.10 -8.44
N LEU A 76 -2.49 1.06 -7.77
CA LEU A 76 -3.54 2.07 -7.98
C LEU A 76 -3.51 2.64 -9.41
N PHE A 77 -2.32 2.98 -9.92
CA PHE A 77 -2.17 3.46 -11.30
C PHE A 77 -2.53 2.40 -12.33
N ALA A 78 -2.14 1.14 -12.09
CA ALA A 78 -2.51 0.03 -12.97
C ALA A 78 -4.03 -0.17 -13.02
N LEU A 79 -4.72 -0.08 -11.88
CA LEU A 79 -6.18 -0.17 -11.82
C LEU A 79 -6.85 1.01 -12.54
N SER A 80 -6.37 2.24 -12.32
CA SER A 80 -6.93 3.41 -13.02
C SER A 80 -6.71 3.34 -14.53
N ALA A 81 -5.55 2.84 -14.97
CA ALA A 81 -5.25 2.66 -16.38
C ALA A 81 -6.17 1.59 -17.00
N ALA A 82 -6.38 0.47 -16.33
CA ALA A 82 -7.28 -0.59 -16.78
C ALA A 82 -8.72 -0.09 -16.92
N ILE A 83 -9.23 0.66 -15.94
CA ILE A 83 -10.57 1.27 -15.99
C ILE A 83 -10.67 2.25 -17.16
N THR A 84 -9.66 3.11 -17.35
CA THR A 84 -9.65 4.10 -18.42
C THR A 84 -9.65 3.44 -19.81
N VAL A 85 -8.84 2.40 -20.00
CA VAL A 85 -8.81 1.62 -21.25
C VAL A 85 -10.16 0.97 -21.51
N LEU A 86 -10.77 0.34 -20.49
CA LEU A 86 -12.07 -0.30 -20.62
C LEU A 86 -13.17 0.72 -20.98
N ALA A 87 -13.19 1.86 -20.31
CA ALA A 87 -14.13 2.94 -20.62
C ALA A 87 -13.95 3.47 -22.06
N GLY A 88 -12.70 3.63 -22.50
CA GLY A 88 -12.40 4.03 -23.88
C GLY A 88 -12.88 3.01 -24.92
N LEU A 89 -12.70 1.71 -24.67
CA LEU A 89 -13.20 0.65 -25.54
C LEU A 89 -14.72 0.66 -25.64
N VAL A 90 -15.42 0.82 -24.50
CA VAL A 90 -16.88 0.91 -24.47
C VAL A 90 -17.37 2.15 -25.22
N ALA A 91 -16.69 3.29 -25.06
CA ALA A 91 -17.02 4.53 -25.75
C ALA A 91 -16.80 4.45 -27.27
N LEU A 92 -15.96 3.52 -27.76
CA LEU A 92 -15.73 3.32 -29.19
C LEU A 92 -16.87 2.55 -29.88
N VAL A 93 -17.66 1.77 -29.12
CA VAL A 93 -18.71 0.90 -29.65
C VAL A 93 -19.71 1.66 -30.55
N PRO A 94 -20.26 2.82 -30.17
CA PRO A 94 -21.18 3.56 -31.03
C PRO A 94 -20.53 4.02 -32.34
N ALA A 95 -19.28 4.48 -32.28
CA ALA A 95 -18.56 4.92 -33.48
C ALA A 95 -18.30 3.78 -34.47
N VAL A 96 -17.99 2.59 -33.94
CA VAL A 96 -17.83 1.37 -34.76
C VAL A 96 -19.17 0.95 -35.37
N ILE A 97 -20.26 0.98 -34.60
CA ILE A 97 -21.61 0.69 -35.11
C ILE A 97 -21.99 1.67 -36.23
N ASP A 98 -21.74 2.97 -36.03
CA ASP A 98 -22.03 4.02 -37.02
C ASP A 98 -21.20 3.83 -38.31
N TYR A 99 -19.97 3.33 -38.22
CA TYR A 99 -19.12 3.04 -39.37
C TYR A 99 -19.52 1.77 -40.14
N LEU A 100 -19.98 0.73 -39.43
CA LEU A 100 -20.35 -0.56 -40.04
C LEU A 100 -21.75 -0.55 -40.67
N LEU A 101 -22.65 0.34 -40.24
CA LEU A 101 -24.02 0.36 -40.76
C LEU A 101 -24.11 1.10 -42.11
N PRO A 102 -24.73 0.50 -43.13
CA PRO A 102 -24.94 1.17 -44.41
C PRO A 102 -26.01 2.26 -44.29
N ALA A 103 -25.89 3.30 -45.14
CA ALA A 103 -26.75 4.48 -45.15
C ALA A 103 -28.27 4.25 -44.97
N PRO A 104 -28.93 3.25 -45.61
CA PRO A 104 -30.37 3.02 -45.41
C PRO A 104 -30.75 2.53 -44.00
N LEU A 105 -29.79 2.04 -43.22
CA LEU A 105 -29.97 1.60 -41.84
C LEU A 105 -29.41 2.62 -40.83
N ALA A 106 -28.97 3.80 -41.26
CA ALA A 106 -28.42 4.82 -40.38
C ALA A 106 -29.42 5.37 -39.34
N TRP A 107 -30.73 5.09 -39.49
CA TRP A 107 -31.75 5.41 -38.48
C TRP A 107 -31.73 4.46 -37.27
N LEU A 108 -31.11 3.29 -37.40
CA LEU A 108 -30.93 2.29 -36.34
C LEU A 108 -29.66 2.53 -35.49
N THR A 109 -28.86 3.54 -35.83
CA THR A 109 -27.68 3.88 -35.02
C THR A 109 -28.10 4.57 -33.72
N PRO A 110 -27.31 4.43 -32.64
CA PRO A 110 -27.57 5.14 -31.38
C PRO A 110 -27.70 6.66 -31.58
N SER A 111 -26.84 7.23 -32.43
CA SER A 111 -26.82 8.66 -32.77
C SER A 111 -27.99 9.08 -33.66
N GLY A 112 -28.41 8.25 -34.61
CA GLY A 112 -29.55 8.48 -35.50
C GLY A 112 -30.90 8.39 -34.79
N ALA A 113 -31.08 7.41 -33.92
CA ALA A 113 -32.30 7.22 -33.13
C ALA A 113 -32.55 8.40 -32.18
N LEU A 114 -31.51 8.91 -31.51
CA LEU A 114 -31.61 10.10 -30.65
C LEU A 114 -32.06 11.35 -31.42
N ARG A 115 -31.55 11.56 -32.63
CA ARG A 115 -31.95 12.70 -33.49
C ARG A 115 -33.38 12.58 -33.97
N LEU A 116 -33.88 11.37 -34.25
CA LEU A 116 -35.27 11.16 -34.64
C LEU A 116 -36.23 11.49 -33.48
N VAL A 117 -35.89 11.05 -32.27
CA VAL A 117 -36.67 11.37 -31.06
C VAL A 117 -36.66 12.88 -30.80
N ASP A 118 -35.50 13.54 -30.90
CA ASP A 118 -35.37 14.99 -30.75
C ASP A 118 -36.22 15.76 -31.78
N LEU A 119 -36.23 15.31 -33.05
CA LEU A 119 -37.05 15.90 -34.10
C LEU A 119 -38.55 15.71 -33.84
N MET A 120 -38.96 14.52 -33.37
CA MET A 120 -40.36 14.23 -33.05
C MET A 120 -40.87 15.07 -31.87
N VAL A 121 -40.07 15.18 -30.81
CA VAL A 121 -40.40 15.99 -29.63
C VAL A 121 -40.43 17.47 -29.99
N SER A 122 -39.41 17.96 -30.69
CA SER A 122 -39.35 19.37 -31.14
C SER A 122 -40.50 19.71 -32.08
N GLY A 123 -40.84 18.81 -33.00
CA GLY A 123 -41.99 18.95 -33.90
C GLY A 123 -43.33 19.01 -33.14
N ALA A 124 -43.52 18.12 -32.17
CA ALA A 124 -44.72 18.12 -31.32
C ALA A 124 -44.84 19.43 -30.51
N ILE A 125 -43.74 19.89 -29.90
CA ILE A 125 -43.71 21.16 -29.16
C ILE A 125 -43.99 22.34 -30.08
N TYR A 126 -43.42 22.35 -31.28
CA TYR A 126 -43.65 23.40 -32.28
C TYR A 126 -45.13 23.48 -32.67
N LEU A 127 -45.77 22.33 -32.91
CA LEU A 127 -47.20 22.23 -33.25
C LEU A 127 -48.09 22.74 -32.12
N VAL A 128 -47.76 22.41 -30.86
CA VAL A 128 -48.51 22.91 -29.70
C VAL A 128 -48.32 24.41 -29.50
N ARG A 129 -47.11 24.94 -29.73
CA ARG A 129 -46.81 26.37 -29.52
C ARG A 129 -47.26 27.29 -30.66
N ASN A 130 -47.22 26.83 -31.90
CA ASN A 130 -47.54 27.64 -33.08
C ASN A 130 -48.86 27.22 -33.76
N GLY A 131 -49.51 26.15 -33.27
CA GLY A 131 -50.81 25.70 -33.78
C GLY A 131 -51.96 26.67 -33.51
N GLU A 132 -51.81 27.61 -32.57
CA GLU A 132 -52.78 28.68 -32.34
C GLU A 132 -52.76 29.78 -33.42
N ILE A 133 -51.78 29.78 -34.34
CA ILE A 133 -51.64 30.80 -35.41
C ILE A 133 -52.27 30.32 -36.73
N VAL A 134 -52.74 29.06 -36.81
CA VAL A 134 -53.28 28.44 -38.04
C VAL A 134 -54.78 28.11 -37.92
N MET A 135 -55.48 28.62 -36.89
CA MET A 135 -56.94 28.57 -36.79
C MET A 135 -57.55 29.96 -36.86
#